data_AF-A0A7Y4ZA68-F1
#
_entry.id   AF-A0A7Y4ZA68-F1
#
_cell.length_a   1.000
_cell.length_b   1.000
_cell.length_c   1.000
_cell.angle_alpha   90.00
_cell.angle_beta   90.00
_cell.angle_gamma   90.00
#
_symmetry.space_group_name_H-M   'P 1'
#
loop_
_entity.id
_entity.type
_entity.pdbx_description
1 polymer ?
#
loop_
_entity_poly.entity_id
_entity_poly.type
_entity_poly.pdbx_seq_one_letter_code
_entity_poly.pdbx_strand_id
1 'polypeptide(L)' 'MSLKIYLLRHGETAYSQHGTFCGALDPELTAEGKLMARAFADAYQAIPWAGVYVSPMQRTIATAQPLCDALGLP' A
#
# COMPACT_ATOMS: atom_id res chain seq x y z
N MET A 1 1.26 15.78 -23.37
CA MET A 1 1.16 15.39 -21.94
C MET A 1 1.55 13.93 -21.81
N SER A 2 2.32 13.59 -20.78
CA SER A 2 2.63 12.20 -20.44
C SER A 2 1.96 11.81 -19.12
N LEU A 3 1.41 10.61 -19.05
CA LEU A 3 0.89 10.01 -17.82
C LEU A 3 2.02 9.21 -17.17
N LYS A 4 2.26 9.44 -15.87
CA LYS A 4 3.19 8.64 -15.07
C LYS A 4 2.40 7.79 -14.08
N ILE A 5 2.60 6.47 -14.14
CA ILE A 5 1.96 5.51 -13.26
C ILE A 5 3.01 4.92 -12.34
N TYR A 6 2.71 4.88 -11.04
CA TYR A 6 3.53 4.23 -10.03
C TYR A 6 2.85 2.93 -9.62
N LEU A 7 3.64 1.85 -9.53
CA LEU A 7 3.16 0.54 -9.11
C LEU A 7 3.74 0.21 -7.74
N LEU A 8 2.86 0.01 -6.76
CA LEU A 8 3.23 -0.35 -5.40
C LEU A 8 2.68 -1.74 -5.08
N ARG A 9 3.53 -2.62 -4.58
CA ARG A 9 3.11 -3.90 -4.00
C ARG A 9 2.68 -3.67 -2.55
N HIS A 10 1.64 -4.38 -2.11
CA HIS A 10 1.22 -4.31 -0.70
C HIS A 10 2.37 -4.65 0.26
N GLY A 11 2.32 -4.08 1.45
CA GLY A 11 3.25 -4.38 2.53
C GLY A 11 3.18 -5.85 2.96
N GLU A 12 4.13 -6.25 3.80
CA GLU A 12 4.23 -7.62 4.28
C GLU A 12 2.95 -8.11 4.99
N THR A 13 2.62 -9.38 4.78
CA THR A 13 1.55 -10.12 5.45
C THR A 13 2.12 -11.39 6.09
N ALA A 14 1.40 -12.00 7.02
CA ALA A 14 1.82 -13.27 7.63
C ALA A 14 2.12 -14.37 6.59
N TYR A 15 1.38 -14.40 5.47
CA TYR A 15 1.62 -15.37 4.39
C TYR A 15 2.91 -15.08 3.62
N SER A 16 3.22 -13.79 3.43
CA SER A 16 4.43 -13.33 2.76
C SER A 16 5.68 -13.70 3.57
N GLN A 17 5.63 -13.56 4.89
CA GLN A 17 6.73 -13.94 5.81
C GLN A 17 7.09 -15.42 5.68
N HIS A 18 6.09 -16.29 5.55
CA HIS A 18 6.29 -17.74 5.48
C HIS A 18 6.47 -18.26 4.04
N GLY A 19 6.49 -17.37 3.04
CA GLY A 19 6.57 -17.76 1.62
C GLY A 19 5.37 -18.59 1.14
N THR A 20 4.24 -18.48 1.84
CA THR A 20 3.04 -19.30 1.58
C THR A 20 2.11 -18.63 0.58
N PHE A 21 1.36 -19.45 -0.15
CA PHE A 21 0.40 -18.95 -1.14
C PHE A 21 -0.81 -18.32 -0.43
N CYS A 22 -0.97 -17.01 -0.58
CA CYS A 22 -2.07 -16.25 0.00
C CYS A 22 -3.35 -16.30 -0.87
N GLY A 23 -3.21 -16.45 -2.19
CA GLY A 23 -4.36 -16.49 -3.12
C GLY A 23 -5.36 -15.34 -2.93
N ALA A 24 -6.64 -15.69 -2.83
CA ALA A 24 -7.76 -14.79 -2.58
C ALA A 24 -8.07 -14.57 -1.09
N LEU A 25 -7.21 -15.06 -0.19
CA LEU A 25 -7.32 -14.72 1.23
C LEU A 25 -7.04 -13.23 1.43
N ASP A 26 -7.61 -12.69 2.49
CA ASP A 26 -7.52 -11.27 2.80
C ASP A 26 -6.85 -11.02 4.16
N PRO A 27 -5.55 -11.34 4.31
CA PRO A 27 -4.83 -11.10 5.55
C PRO A 27 -4.59 -9.61 5.76
N GLU A 28 -4.47 -9.25 7.03
CA GLU A 28 -3.93 -7.96 7.43
C GLU A 28 -2.42 -7.85 7.16
N LEU A 29 -1.92 -6.62 7.18
CA LEU A 29 -0.49 -6.35 7.21
C LEU A 29 0.12 -6.75 8.57
N THR A 30 1.35 -7.24 8.54
CA THR A 30 2.18 -7.40 9.75
C THR A 30 2.54 -6.03 10.33
N ALA A 31 3.13 -6.00 11.52
CA ALA A 31 3.64 -4.76 12.10
C ALA A 31 4.69 -4.13 11.16
N GLU A 32 5.58 -4.94 10.61
CA GLU A 32 6.58 -4.58 9.62
C GLU A 32 5.92 -4.09 8.32
N GLY A 33 4.87 -4.76 7.84
CA GLY A 33 4.10 -4.32 6.69
C GLY A 33 3.48 -2.94 6.85
N LYS A 34 3.00 -2.60 8.05
CA LYS A 34 2.50 -1.25 8.38
C LYS A 34 3.62 -0.21 8.40
N LEU A 35 4.82 -0.57 8.88
CA LEU A 35 6.00 0.29 8.80
C LEU A 35 6.43 0.53 7.34
N MET A 36 6.37 -0.48 6.48
CA MET A 36 6.62 -0.32 5.04
C MET A 36 5.64 0.67 4.40
N ALA A 37 4.35 0.55 4.72
CA ALA A 37 3.32 1.47 4.24
C ALA A 37 3.60 2.91 4.67
N ARG A 38 4.00 3.12 5.93
CA ARG A 38 4.37 4.44 6.44
C ARG A 38 5.61 5.01 5.76
N ALA A 39 6.66 4.20 5.61
CA ALA A 39 7.89 4.61 4.94
C ALA A 39 7.64 5.02 3.48
N PHE A 40 6.74 4.32 2.78
CA PHE A 40 6.31 4.71 1.44
C PHE A 40 5.61 6.08 1.44
N ALA A 41 4.65 6.31 2.34
CA ALA A 41 3.99 7.60 2.46
C ALA A 41 4.99 8.74 2.73
N ASP A 42 5.89 8.56 3.70
CA ASP A 42 6.87 9.58 4.07
C ASP A 42 7.81 9.94 2.91
N ALA A 43 8.22 8.95 2.11
CA ALA A 43 9.12 9.15 0.97
C ALA A 43 8.43 9.74 -0.27
N TYR A 44 7.13 9.48 -0.48
CA TYR A 44 6.43 9.77 -1.73
C TYR A 44 5.29 10.80 -1.61
N GLN A 45 4.96 11.28 -0.41
CA GLN A 45 3.89 12.27 -0.19
C GLN A 45 4.08 13.60 -0.95
N ALA A 46 5.32 13.98 -1.28
CA ALA A 46 5.60 15.24 -1.98
C ALA A 46 5.33 15.20 -3.50
N ILE A 47 5.01 14.03 -4.05
CA ILE A 47 4.67 13.90 -5.47
C ILE A 47 3.26 14.45 -5.70
N PRO A 48 3.01 15.17 -6.82
CA PRO A 48 1.67 15.67 -7.15
C PRO A 48 0.76 14.54 -7.64
N TRP A 49 0.29 13.70 -6.72
CA TRP A 49 -0.62 12.60 -7.01
C TRP A 49 -1.96 13.12 -7.51
N ALA A 50 -2.40 12.63 -8.67
CA ALA A 50 -3.74 12.90 -9.20
C ALA A 50 -4.80 11.92 -8.66
N GLY A 51 -4.37 10.78 -8.12
CA GLY A 51 -5.25 9.75 -7.57
C GLY A 51 -4.49 8.50 -7.14
N VAL A 52 -5.14 7.69 -6.32
CA VAL A 52 -4.63 6.41 -5.80
C VAL A 52 -5.69 5.34 -6.04
N TYR A 53 -5.29 4.18 -6.54
CA TYR A 53 -6.18 3.05 -6.82
C TYR A 53 -5.61 1.79 -6.20
N VAL A 54 -6.46 1.04 -5.50
CA VAL A 54 -6.10 -0.22 -4.83
C VAL A 54 -7.12 -1.30 -5.15
N SER A 55 -6.71 -2.56 -4.99
CA SER A 55 -7.68 -3.66 -4.96
C SER A 55 -8.47 -3.62 -3.65
N PRO A 56 -9.64 -4.29 -3.56
CA PRO A 56 -10.49 -4.24 -2.37
C PRO A 56 -9.94 -5.02 -1.17
N MET A 57 -8.71 -5.55 -1.25
CA MET A 57 -8.09 -6.37 -0.21
C MET A 57 -7.63 -5.48 0.95
N GLN A 58 -7.84 -5.91 2.19
CA GLN A 58 -7.41 -5.19 3.40
C GLN A 58 -5.93 -4.84 3.37
N ARG A 59 -5.05 -5.76 2.94
CA ARG A 59 -3.61 -5.49 2.84
C ARG A 59 -3.26 -4.36 1.87
N THR A 60 -3.98 -4.21 0.75
CA THR A 60 -3.70 -3.13 -0.22
C THR A 60 -4.26 -1.81 0.26
N ILE A 61 -5.46 -1.82 0.84
CA ILE A 61 -6.07 -0.64 1.48
C ILE A 61 -5.14 -0.13 2.60
N ALA A 62 -4.74 -1.00 3.54
CA ALA A 62 -3.86 -0.65 4.64
C ALA A 62 -2.46 -0.19 4.18
N THR A 63 -2.00 -0.63 3.01
CA THR A 63 -0.72 -0.15 2.45
C THR A 63 -0.84 1.27 1.90
N ALA A 64 -1.96 1.60 1.26
CA ALA A 64 -2.18 2.91 0.67
C ALA A 64 -2.67 3.96 1.69
N GLN A 65 -3.35 3.54 2.76
CA GLN A 65 -3.97 4.43 3.75
C GLN A 65 -3.03 5.54 4.24
N PRO A 66 -1.76 5.25 4.66
CA PRO A 66 -0.88 6.32 5.15
C PRO A 66 -0.57 7.39 4.10
N LEU A 67 -0.52 7.01 2.82
CA LEU A 67 -0.34 7.96 1.72
C LEU A 67 -1.63 8.75 1.49
N CYS A 68 -2.79 8.09 1.43
CA CYS A 68 -4.08 8.77 1.27
C CYS A 68 -4.31 9.79 2.38
N ASP A 69 -4.04 9.41 3.63
CA ASP A 69 -4.14 10.30 4.80
C ASP A 69 -3.23 11.53 4.65
N ALA A 70 -1.97 11.34 4.23
CA ALA A 70 -1.02 12.42 4.02
C ALA A 70 -1.42 13.37 2.87
N LEU A 71 -2.15 12.85 1.87
CA LEU A 71 -2.62 13.61 0.72
C LEU A 71 -4.03 14.20 0.91
N GLY A 72 -4.74 13.84 2.00
CA GLY A 72 -6.14 14.20 2.20
C GLY A 72 -7.09 13.55 1.19
N LEU A 73 -6.72 12.37 0.67
CA LEU A 73 -7.53 11.59 -0.26
C LEU A 73 -8.36 10.54 0.50
N PRO A 74 -9.56 10.19 -0.02
CA PRO A 74 -10.40 9.16 0.59
C PRO A 74 -9.81 7.76 0.45
#